data_AF-A0A2A7NBR2-F1
#
_entry.id   AF-A0A2A7NBR2-F1
#
_cell.length_a   1.000
_cell.length_b   1.000
_cell.length_c   1.000
_cell.angle_alpha   90.00
_cell.angle_beta   90.00
_cell.angle_gamma   90.00
#
_symmetry.space_group_name_H-M   'P 1'
#
loop_
_entity.id
_entity.type
_entity.pdbx_description
1 polymer ?
#
loop_
_entity_poly.entity_id
_entity_poly.type
_entity_poly.pdbx_seq_one_letter_code
_entity_poly.pdbx_strand_id
1 'polypeptide(L)'
;MHTHTFSVIDLINLVAAEHDWDLWFDSGPGDTRELIFCRPNRFGGDLEVDIVLDFTGRVELSEYRRGGELLRRNAVDRRISAADVHVMTLELFKQ
;
A
#
# COMPACT_ATOMS: atom_id res chain seq x y z
N MET A 1 -14.72 -27.43 -5.07
CA MET A 1 -14.06 -26.16 -5.38
C MET A 1 -14.12 -25.29 -4.14
N HIS A 2 -12.98 -24.96 -3.54
CA HIS A 2 -12.94 -23.93 -2.50
C HIS A 2 -12.76 -22.58 -3.19
N THR A 3 -13.73 -21.70 -3.05
CA THR A 3 -13.61 -20.31 -3.49
C THR A 3 -12.75 -19.59 -2.47
N HIS A 4 -11.52 -19.22 -2.84
CA HIS A 4 -10.72 -18.31 -2.04
C HIS A 4 -11.13 -16.87 -2.37
N THR A 5 -11.59 -16.15 -1.35
CA THR A 5 -11.82 -14.70 -1.45
C THR A 5 -10.50 -14.00 -1.16
N PHE A 6 -9.99 -13.22 -2.11
CA PHE A 6 -8.84 -12.35 -1.88
C PHE A 6 -9.31 -11.01 -1.31
N SER A 7 -8.75 -10.62 -0.18
CA SER A 7 -8.84 -9.25 0.32
C SER A 7 -7.86 -8.34 -0.43
N VAL A 8 -8.03 -7.02 -0.33
CA VAL A 8 -7.05 -6.08 -0.90
C VAL A 8 -5.69 -6.21 -0.23
N ILE A 9 -5.65 -6.59 1.05
CA ILE A 9 -4.40 -6.80 1.79
C ILE A 9 -3.64 -7.99 1.22
N ASP A 10 -4.34 -9.07 0.86
CA ASP A 10 -3.71 -10.22 0.20
C ASP A 10 -3.08 -9.81 -1.13
N LEU A 11 -3.75 -8.93 -1.89
CA LEU A 11 -3.22 -8.39 -3.14
C LEU A 11 -2.00 -7.48 -2.92
N ILE A 12 -2.04 -6.61 -1.91
CA ILE A 12 -0.91 -5.75 -1.53
C ILE A 12 0.31 -6.61 -1.20
N ASN A 13 0.15 -7.62 -0.34
CA ASN A 13 1.25 -8.50 0.06
C ASN A 13 1.80 -9.28 -1.14
N LEU A 14 0.94 -9.74 -2.04
CA LEU A 14 1.35 -10.47 -3.24
C LEU A 14 2.16 -9.58 -4.18
N VAL A 15 1.68 -8.38 -4.50
CA VAL A 15 2.39 -7.46 -5.40
C VAL A 15 3.66 -6.93 -4.74
N ALA A 16 3.65 -6.65 -3.44
CA ALA A 16 4.86 -6.26 -2.70
C ALA A 16 5.94 -7.35 -2.80
N ALA A 17 5.58 -8.61 -2.55
CA ALA A 17 6.51 -9.74 -2.66
C ALA A 17 7.01 -9.96 -4.09
N GLU A 18 6.16 -9.79 -5.11
CA GLU A 18 6.55 -9.90 -6.52
C GLU A 18 7.55 -8.82 -6.97
N HIS A 19 7.59 -7.68 -6.28
CA HIS A 19 8.42 -6.52 -6.61
C HIS A 19 9.52 -6.22 -5.58
N ASP A 20 9.87 -7.22 -4.76
CA ASP A 20 10.94 -7.18 -3.75
C ASP A 20 10.77 -6.05 -2.73
N TRP A 21 9.54 -5.79 -2.29
CA TRP A 21 9.25 -4.87 -1.19
C TRP A 21 9.16 -5.61 0.15
N ASP A 22 9.83 -5.07 1.15
CA ASP A 22 9.82 -5.61 2.50
C ASP A 22 8.80 -4.87 3.36
N LEU A 23 7.94 -5.60 4.07
CA LEU A 23 7.07 -5.02 5.09
C LEU A 23 7.92 -4.60 6.31
N TRP A 24 7.90 -3.31 6.61
CA TRP A 24 8.72 -2.70 7.65
C TRP A 24 7.93 -2.38 8.91
N PHE A 25 6.67 -1.99 8.74
CA PHE A 25 5.77 -1.70 9.85
C PHE A 25 4.36 -2.19 9.54
N ASP A 26 3.73 -2.79 10.54
CA ASP A 26 2.32 -3.16 10.54
C ASP A 26 1.76 -2.84 11.92
N SER A 27 0.84 -1.89 12.00
CA SER A 27 0.23 -1.47 13.26
C SER A 27 -0.68 -2.54 13.88
N GLY A 28 -0.98 -3.62 13.16
CA GLY A 28 -1.91 -4.67 13.59
C GLY A 28 -3.38 -4.23 13.46
N PRO A 29 -4.32 -5.00 14.03
CA PRO A 29 -5.75 -4.71 13.93
C PRO A 29 -6.14 -3.48 14.76
N GLY A 30 -7.06 -2.67 14.22
CA GLY A 30 -7.61 -1.47 14.85
C GLY A 30 -8.62 -0.77 13.95
N ASP A 31 -9.19 0.35 14.42
CA ASP A 31 -10.14 1.15 13.60
C ASP A 31 -9.47 1.78 12.37
N THR A 32 -8.17 2.05 12.48
CA THR A 32 -7.28 2.44 11.39
C THR A 32 -6.03 1.58 11.49
N ARG A 33 -5.65 0.90 10.41
CA ARG A 33 -4.42 0.08 10.33
C ARG A 33 -3.45 0.70 9.33
N GLU A 34 -2.19 0.75 9.69
CA GLU A 34 -1.12 1.30 8.87
C GLU A 34 -0.13 0.20 8.49
N LEU A 35 0.26 0.17 7.21
CA LEU A 35 1.27 -0.72 6.65
C LEU A 35 2.32 0.11 5.93
N ILE A 36 3.59 -0.08 6.30
CA ILE A 36 4.72 0.58 5.65
C ILE A 36 5.61 -0.47 5.02
N PHE A 37 5.80 -0.37 3.72
CA PHE A 37 6.73 -1.18 2.95
C PHE A 37 7.93 -0.36 2.52
N CYS A 38 9.11 -0.97 2.54
CA CYS A 38 10.36 -0.34 2.14
C CYS A 38 11.09 -1.18 1.09
N ARG A 39 11.79 -0.52 0.16
CA ARG A 39 12.68 -1.16 -0.80
C ARG A 39 13.90 -0.28 -1.08
N PRO A 40 15.13 -0.83 -1.05
CA PRO A 40 16.32 -0.05 -1.37
C PRO A 40 16.28 0.50 -2.81
N ASN A 41 16.66 1.77 -2.98
CA ASN A 41 16.83 2.39 -4.30
C ASN A 41 18.31 2.44 -4.68
N ARG A 42 18.65 1.95 -5.89
CA ARG A 42 20.03 1.98 -6.41
C ARG A 42 20.58 3.40 -6.61
N PHE A 43 19.71 4.39 -6.78
CA PHE A 43 20.09 5.78 -7.00
C PHE A 43 20.10 6.64 -5.71
N GLY A 44 19.94 5.99 -4.55
CA GLY A 44 19.88 6.65 -3.24
C GLY A 44 18.45 7.00 -2.80
N GLY A 45 18.26 7.02 -1.48
CA GLY A 45 16.98 7.23 -0.81
C GLY A 45 16.06 6.02 -0.92
N ASP A 46 15.78 5.33 0.19
CA ASP A 46 14.91 4.15 0.21
C ASP A 46 13.52 4.52 -0.31
N LEU A 47 12.92 3.62 -1.07
CA LEU A 47 11.54 3.77 -1.52
C LEU A 47 10.64 3.29 -0.40
N GLU A 48 9.57 4.03 -0.14
CA GLU A 48 8.61 3.69 0.90
C GLU A 48 7.20 3.75 0.29
N VAL A 49 6.36 2.77 0.66
CA VAL A 49 4.91 2.80 0.41
C VAL A 49 4.23 2.72 1.76
N ASP A 50 3.56 3.79 2.13
CA ASP A 50 2.78 3.90 3.36
C ASP A 50 1.29 3.77 3.01
N ILE A 51 0.56 2.92 3.72
CA ILE A 51 -0.81 2.52 3.40
C ILE A 51 -1.65 2.58 4.66
N VAL A 52 -2.71 3.37 4.62
CA VAL A 52 -3.72 3.44 5.69
C VAL A 52 -4.98 2.72 5.25
N LEU A 53 -5.42 1.79 6.10
CA LEU A 53 -6.61 0.97 5.94
C LEU A 53 -7.68 1.40 6.95
N ASP A 54 -8.94 1.38 6.51
CA ASP A 54 -10.09 1.51 7.41
C ASP A 54 -10.33 0.22 8.23
N PHE A 55 -11.28 0.29 9.17
CA PHE A 55 -11.69 -0.86 9.99
C PHE A 55 -12.23 -2.06 9.18
N THR A 56 -12.58 -1.87 7.91
CA THR A 56 -13.02 -2.94 7.00
C THR A 56 -11.87 -3.53 6.18
N GLY A 57 -10.65 -3.00 6.34
CA GLY A 57 -9.46 -3.41 5.60
C GLY A 57 -9.38 -2.81 4.20
N ARG A 58 -10.12 -1.74 3.88
CA ARG A 58 -10.01 -1.02 2.60
C ARG A 58 -8.94 0.05 2.71
N VAL A 59 -8.17 0.26 1.65
CA VAL A 59 -7.23 1.39 1.59
C VAL A 59 -8.00 2.72 1.51
N GLU A 60 -7.75 3.59 2.48
CA GLU A 60 -8.23 4.98 2.49
C GLU A 60 -7.19 5.95 1.92
N LEU A 61 -5.91 5.64 2.13
CA LEU A 61 -4.77 6.46 1.75
C LEU A 61 -3.58 5.58 1.40
N SER A 62 -2.84 5.95 0.36
CA SER A 62 -1.48 5.47 0.13
C SER A 62 -0.54 6.59 -0.26
N GLU A 63 0.69 6.55 0.26
CA GLU A 63 1.75 7.49 -0.03
C GLU A 63 2.98 6.74 -0.54
N TYR A 64 3.56 7.24 -1.63
CA TYR A 64 4.84 6.76 -2.16
C TYR A 64 5.90 7.81 -1.89
N ARG A 65 6.97 7.40 -1.20
CA ARG A 65 8.07 8.27 -0.81
C ARG A 65 9.40 7.75 -1.34
N ARG A 66 10.37 8.66 -1.44
CA ARG A 66 11.78 8.32 -1.71
C ARG A 66 12.67 9.10 -0.76
N GLY A 67 13.39 8.40 0.12
CA GLY A 67 14.21 9.02 1.17
C GLY A 67 13.40 9.99 2.05
N GLY A 68 12.18 9.59 2.43
CA GLY A 68 11.23 10.41 3.18
C GLY A 68 10.50 11.50 2.39
N GLU A 69 10.91 11.85 1.17
CA GLU A 69 10.22 12.83 0.33
C GLU A 69 8.96 12.23 -0.31
N LEU A 70 7.80 12.88 -0.10
CA LEU A 70 6.54 12.45 -0.69
C LEU A 70 6.52 12.73 -2.21
N LEU A 71 6.41 11.66 -3.01
CA LEU A 71 6.36 11.74 -4.47
C LEU A 71 4.95 11.56 -5.03
N ARG A 72 4.12 10.71 -4.40
CA ARG A 72 2.74 10.49 -4.80
C ARG A 72 1.86 10.22 -3.58
N ARG A 73 0.63 10.72 -3.62
CA ARG A 73 -0.41 10.46 -2.62
C ARG A 73 -1.71 10.11 -3.32
N ASN A 74 -2.34 9.01 -2.93
CA ASN A 74 -3.67 8.60 -3.38
C ASN A 74 -4.59 8.55 -2.17
N ALA A 75 -5.74 9.18 -2.22
CA ALA A 75 -6.70 9.17 -1.13
C ALA A 75 -8.12 9.08 -1.67
N VAL A 76 -9.01 8.46 -0.90
CA VAL A 76 -10.44 8.44 -1.23
C VAL A 76 -11.00 9.87 -1.09
N ASP A 77 -11.71 10.34 -2.10
CA ASP A 77 -12.37 11.64 -2.07
C ASP A 77 -13.72 11.61 -2.81
N ARG A 78 -14.30 12.78 -3.09
CA ARG A 78 -15.60 12.88 -3.78
C ARG A 78 -15.58 12.40 -5.24
N ARG A 79 -14.41 12.22 -5.84
CA ARG A 79 -14.18 11.87 -7.26
C ARG A 79 -13.41 10.56 -7.42
N ILE A 80 -12.64 10.17 -6.42
CA ILE A 80 -11.81 8.96 -6.41
C ILE A 80 -12.43 7.95 -5.44
N SER A 81 -12.87 6.81 -5.97
CA SER A 81 -13.47 5.76 -5.15
C SER A 81 -12.42 4.93 -4.41
N ALA A 82 -12.84 4.18 -3.39
CA ALA A 82 -11.96 3.22 -2.71
C ALA A 82 -11.34 2.20 -3.69
N ALA A 83 -12.10 1.74 -4.70
CA ALA A 83 -11.58 0.81 -5.69
C ALA A 83 -10.46 1.43 -6.53
N ASP A 84 -10.58 2.72 -6.89
CA ASP A 84 -9.52 3.44 -7.60
C ASP A 84 -8.27 3.54 -6.74
N VAL A 85 -8.41 3.89 -5.46
CA VAL A 85 -7.28 3.94 -4.51
C VAL A 85 -6.65 2.55 -4.33
N HIS A 86 -7.42 1.47 -4.31
CA HIS A 86 -6.90 0.11 -4.22
C HIS A 86 -5.98 -0.19 -5.40
N VAL A 87 -6.46 0.07 -6.63
CA VAL A 87 -5.66 -0.14 -7.84
C VAL A 87 -4.43 0.75 -7.85
N MET A 88 -4.58 2.06 -7.58
CA MET A 88 -3.47 3.01 -7.53
C MET A 88 -2.41 2.61 -6.49
N THR A 89 -2.82 2.03 -5.36
CA THR A 89 -1.90 1.53 -4.33
C THR A 89 -1.09 0.35 -4.84
N LEU A 90 -1.71 -0.62 -5.52
CA LEU A 90 -0.99 -1.74 -6.13
C LEU A 90 0.03 -1.28 -7.18
N GLU A 91 -0.28 -0.22 -7.94
CA GLU A 91 0.64 0.36 -8.93
C GLU A 91 1.86 1.07 -8.32
N LEU A 92 1.85 1.40 -7.02
CA LEU A 92 3.01 2.00 -6.34
C LEU A 92 4.15 0.98 -6.19
N PHE A 93 3.83 -0.29 -5.96
CA PHE A 93 4.80 -1.35 -5.79
C PHE A 93 5.55 -1.70 -7.09
N LYS A 94 4.96 -1.35 -8.24
CA LYS A 94 5.51 -1.64 -9.58
C LYS A 94 6.50 -0.57 -10.08
N GLN A 95 6.68 0.51 -9.32
CA GLN A 95 7.63 1.59 -9.64
C GLN A 95 9.07 1.14 -9.45
#